data_AF-A0A8S3D9U1-F1
#
_entry.id   AF-A0A8S3D9U1-F1
#
_cell.length_a   1.000
_cell.length_b   1.000
_cell.length_c   1.000
_cell.angle_alpha   90.00
_cell.angle_beta   90.00
_cell.angle_gamma   90.00
#
_symmetry.space_group_name_H-M   'P 1'
#
loop_
_entity.id
_entity.type
_entity.pdbx_description
1 polymer ?
#
loop_
_entity_poly.entity_id
_entity_poly.type
_entity_poly.pdbx_seq_one_letter_code
_entity_poly.pdbx_strand_id
1 'polypeptide(L)' 'VLTTDASGIGIGGILRQDTPNGTKINYFKSRVLDDTERKYDTIEQEALA' A
#
# COMPACT_ATOMS: atom_id res chain seq x y z
N VAL A 1 -4.65 -12.03 0.63
CA VAL A 1 -3.49 -11.32 1.19
C VAL A 1 -3.49 -9.89 0.68
N LEU A 2 -3.46 -8.92 1.58
CA LEU A 2 -3.24 -7.52 1.24
C LEU A 2 -1.79 -7.19 1.58
N THR A 3 -1.08 -6.57 0.65
CA THR A 3 0.29 -6.08 0.85
C THR A 3 0.32 -4.61 0.50
N THR A 4 0.80 -3.78 1.42
CA THR A 4 0.86 -2.33 1.30
C THR A 4 2.27 -1.87 1.65
N ASP A 5 2.67 -0.74 1.07
CA ASP A 5 3.98 -0.11 1.26
C ASP A 5 3.81 1.41 1.16
N ALA A 6 4.43 2.14 2.08
CA ALA A 6 4.41 3.59 2.09
C ALA A 6 5.79 4.16 1.75
N SER A 7 5.78 5.25 0.97
CA SER A 7 6.96 6.05 0.69
C SER A 7 6.68 7.51 1.03
N GLY A 8 7.72 8.33 1.14
CA GLY A 8 7.57 9.77 1.39
C GLY A 8 6.80 10.56 0.32
N ILE A 9 6.36 9.90 -0.77
CA ILE A 9 5.58 10.51 -1.85
C ILE A 9 4.14 9.97 -1.90
N GLY A 10 3.94 8.70 -1.54
CA GLY A 10 2.67 8.00 -1.78
C GLY A 10 2.65 6.59 -1.19
N ILE A 11 1.45 6.02 -1.17
CA ILE A 11 1.17 4.67 -0.68
C ILE A 11 0.77 3.80 -1.87
N GLY A 12 1.30 2.59 -1.91
CA GLY A 12 0.95 1.55 -2.88
C GLY A 12 0.44 0.29 -2.19
N GLY A 13 -0.49 -0.42 -2.84
CA GLY A 13 -1.04 -1.65 -2.32
C GLY A 13 -1.49 -2.62 -3.40
N ILE A 14 -1.34 -3.91 -3.12
CA ILE A 14 -1.75 -5.00 -4.01
C ILE A 14 -2.65 -5.95 -3.21
N LEU A 15 -3.86 -6.17 -3.74
CA LEU A 15 -4.74 -7.23 -3.27
C LEU A 15 -4.45 -8.50 -4.07
N ARG A 16 -3.97 -9.53 -3.38
CA ARG A 16 -3.71 -10.85 -3.95
C ARG A 16 -4.56 -11.91 -3.28
N GLN A 17 -4.91 -12.93 -4.02
CA GLN A 17 -5.62 -14.09 -3.50
C GLN A 17 -4.90 -15.35 -3.95
N ASP A 18 -4.53 -16.17 -2.98
CA ASP A 18 -3.98 -17.49 -3.25
C ASP A 18 -5.14 -18.43 -3.59
N THR A 19 -4.99 -19.11 -4.71
CA THR A 19 -5.96 -20.09 -5.23
C THR A 19 -5.25 -21.42 -5.45
N PRO A 20 -5.99 -22.53 -5.63
CA PRO A 20 -5.37 -23.82 -5.99
C PRO A 20 -4.50 -23.76 -7.26
N ASN A 21 -4.75 -22.78 -8.14
CA ASN A 21 -4.01 -22.58 -9.39
C ASN A 21 -2.87 -21.54 -9.25
N GLY A 22 -2.55 -21.11 -8.03
CA GLY A 22 -1.52 -20.12 -7.73
C GLY A 22 -2.07 -18.77 -7.25
N THR A 23 -1.17 -17.81 -7.07
CA THR A 23 -1.49 -16.46 -6.60
C THR A 23 -2.05 -15.62 -7.73
N LYS A 24 -3.29 -15.15 -7.55
CA LYS A 24 -3.95 -14.20 -8.45
C LYS A 24 -3.84 -12.79 -7.89
N ILE A 25 -3.42 -11.84 -8.72
CA ILE A 25 -3.54 -10.42 -8.38
C ILE A 25 -4.96 -9.97 -8.73
N ASN A 26 -5.70 -9.49 -7.73
CA ASN A 26 -7.09 -9.06 -7.89
C ASN A 26 -7.20 -7.55 -8.12
N TYR A 27 -6.33 -6.75 -7.49
CA TYR A 27 -6.42 -5.30 -7.57
C TYR A 27 -5.10 -4.60 -7.22
N PHE A 28 -4.84 -3.48 -7.88
CA PHE A 28 -3.77 -2.53 -7.54
C PHE A 28 -4.41 -1.23 -7.07
N LYS A 29 -3.95 -0.70 -5.93
CA LYS A 29 -4.37 0.61 -5.42
C LYS A 29 -3.14 1.46 -5.12
N SER A 30 -3.20 2.73 -5.46
CA SER A 30 -2.21 3.71 -5.01
C SER A 30 -2.87 5.04 -4.72
N ARG A 31 -2.25 5.81 -3.83
CA ARG A 31 -2.61 7.22 -3.59
C ARG A 31 -1.37 8.03 -3.27
N VAL A 32 -1.39 9.30 -3.65
CA VAL A 32 -0.36 10.27 -3.26
C VAL A 32 -0.65 10.73 -1.83
N LEU A 33 0.41 10.93 -1.03
CA LEU A 33 0.29 11.54 0.29
C LEU A 33 0.00 13.03 0.15
N ASP A 34 -0.88 13.56 0.99
CA ASP A 34 -1.06 15.00 1.10
C ASP A 34 0.11 15.68 1.84
N ASP A 35 0.14 17.02 1.83
CA ASP A 35 1.26 17.78 2.42
C ASP A 35 1.42 17.61 3.93
N THR A 36 0.39 17.14 4.63
CA THR A 36 0.44 16.81 6.05
C THR A 36 1.03 15.42 6.22
N GLU A 37 0.51 14.44 5.46
CA GLU A 37 0.93 13.04 5.52
C GLU A 37 2.39 12.82 5.09
N ARG A 38 2.90 13.65 4.17
CA ARG A 38 4.33 13.64 3.78
C ARG A 38 5.28 14.01 4.91
N LYS A 39 4.80 14.71 5.93
CA LYS A 39 5.62 15.18 7.07
C LYS A 39 5.62 14.21 8.25
N TYR A 40 4.81 13.17 8.17
CA TYR A 40 4.78 12.10 9.18
C TYR A 40 6.08 11.31 9.17
N ASP A 41 6.42 10.73 10.32
CA ASP A 41 7.53 9.79 10.41
C ASP A 41 7.23 8.54 9.57
N THR A 42 8.27 7.83 9.13
CA THR A 42 8.10 6.65 8.26
C THR A 42 7.13 5.62 8.83
N ILE A 43 7.17 5.40 10.15
CA ILE A 43 6.28 4.46 10.84
C ILE A 43 4.81 4.89 10.73
N GLU A 44 4.54 6.19 10.81
CA GLU A 44 3.20 6.74 10.69
C GLU A 44 2.71 6.70 9.24
N GLN A 45 3.60 6.85 8.25
CA GLN A 45 3.28 6.69 6.84
C GLN A 45 2.91 5.23 6.50
N GLU A 46 3.62 4.25 7.08
CA GLU A 46 3.25 2.84 6.96
C GLU A 46 1.90 2.53 7.62
N ALA A 47 1.54 3.23 8.71
CA ALA A 47 0.24 3.07 9.35
C ALA A 47 -0.94 3.63 8.51
N LEU A 48 -0.67 4.50 7.54
CA LEU A 48 -1.67 4.97 6.57
C LEU A 48 -1.91 3.95 5.43
N ALA A 49 -1.06 2.91 5.33
CA ALA A 49 -0.99 2.00 4.19
C ALA A 49 -1.96 0.82 4.27
#